data_AF-A0A8H7CXE6-F1
#
_entry.id   AF-A0A8H7CXE6-F1
#
_cell.length_a   1.000
_cell.length_b   1.000
_cell.length_c   1.000
_cell.angle_alpha   90.00
_cell.angle_beta   90.00
_cell.angle_gamma   90.00
#
_symmetry.space_group_name_H-M   'P 1'
#
loop_
_entity.id
_entity.type
_entity.pdbx_description
1 polymer ?
#
loop_
_entity_poly.entity_id
_entity_poly.type
_entity_poly.pdbx_seq_one_letter_code
_entity_poly.pdbx_strand_id
1 'polypeptide(L)'
;MAMSLAPIAHGAAIGNDTTAAAEPLAAPFGVNIGQVQATGNMVAWVAGASQCQNVIIGPIGTNFCGRAFTLNGISLSAEGCGGGIWLQQNGVAGIWAECASFSEASQCGVVTNYHCV
;
A
#
# COMPACT_ATOMS: atom_id res chain seq x y z
N MET A 1 -48.03 14.16 -40.88
CA MET A 1 -46.56 14.02 -40.75
C MET A 1 -46.30 12.98 -39.68
N ALA A 2 -45.77 11.83 -40.07
CA ALA A 2 -45.30 10.78 -39.16
C ALA A 2 -43.77 10.82 -39.12
N MET A 3 -43.19 10.58 -37.93
CA MET A 3 -41.84 10.09 -37.58
C MET A 3 -41.64 10.47 -36.09
N SER A 4 -41.93 9.60 -35.12
CA SER A 4 -41.15 8.44 -34.64
C SER A 4 -39.73 8.79 -34.17
N LEU A 5 -39.47 8.65 -32.85
CA LEU A 5 -38.49 7.73 -32.23
C LEU A 5 -38.30 8.04 -30.72
N ALA A 6 -38.28 6.98 -29.91
CA ALA A 6 -38.20 6.93 -28.44
C ALA A 6 -36.72 6.97 -27.93
N PRO A 7 -36.34 6.35 -26.79
CA PRO A 7 -36.48 6.75 -25.39
C PRO A 7 -35.12 7.00 -24.66
N ILE A 8 -35.22 7.58 -23.46
CA ILE A 8 -34.38 7.48 -22.23
C ILE A 8 -32.99 6.81 -22.36
N ALA A 9 -31.92 7.53 -21.99
CA ALA A 9 -30.69 6.92 -21.51
C ALA A 9 -30.30 7.54 -20.16
N HIS A 10 -30.38 6.70 -19.14
CA HIS A 10 -29.92 6.92 -17.78
C HIS A 10 -28.43 7.20 -17.81
N GLY A 11 -28.02 8.40 -17.38
CA GLY A 11 -26.62 8.70 -17.09
C GLY A 11 -26.15 7.78 -15.97
N ALA A 12 -25.37 6.78 -16.35
CA ALA A 12 -24.76 5.83 -15.45
C ALA A 12 -23.98 6.56 -14.36
N ALA A 13 -24.19 6.16 -13.10
CA ALA A 13 -23.22 6.42 -12.07
C ALA A 13 -21.85 5.93 -12.56
N ILE A 14 -20.87 6.83 -12.67
CA ILE A 14 -19.47 6.43 -12.60
C ILE A 14 -19.18 6.04 -11.15
N GLY A 15 -19.79 4.94 -10.72
CA GLY A 15 -19.31 4.18 -9.58
C GLY A 15 -17.96 3.62 -9.98
N ASN A 16 -16.89 4.39 -9.79
CA ASN A 16 -15.59 3.78 -9.55
C ASN A 16 -15.53 3.33 -8.10
N ASP A 17 -16.49 2.48 -7.71
CA ASP A 17 -16.34 1.57 -6.59
C ASP A 17 -15.59 0.35 -7.13
N THR A 18 -14.36 0.59 -7.58
CA THR A 18 -13.37 -0.47 -7.46
C THR A 18 -12.89 -0.37 -6.02
N THR A 19 -13.61 -1.07 -5.14
CA THR A 19 -12.89 -1.94 -4.22
C THR A 19 -12.16 -2.99 -5.08
N ALA A 20 -11.19 -2.55 -5.88
CA ALA A 20 -10.26 -3.42 -6.56
C ALA A 20 -9.52 -4.10 -5.42
N ALA A 21 -9.82 -5.38 -5.19
CA ALA A 21 -8.76 -6.26 -4.75
C ALA A 21 -7.67 -6.05 -5.80
N ALA A 22 -6.66 -5.24 -5.47
CA ALA A 22 -5.55 -4.95 -6.36
C ALA A 22 -5.06 -6.31 -6.86
N GLU A 23 -5.13 -6.53 -8.18
CA GLU A 23 -4.51 -7.72 -8.76
C GLU A 23 -3.06 -7.74 -8.25
N PRO A 24 -2.55 -8.88 -7.78
CA PRO A 24 -1.19 -8.98 -7.28
C PRO A 24 -0.23 -8.40 -8.32
N LEU A 25 0.30 -7.19 -8.08
CA LEU A 25 1.34 -6.59 -8.91
C LEU A 25 2.48 -7.59 -9.08
N ALA A 26 2.84 -7.85 -10.34
CA ALA A 26 4.01 -8.64 -10.66
C ALA A 26 5.24 -7.97 -10.05
N ALA A 27 6.03 -8.74 -9.28
CA ALA A 27 7.29 -8.26 -8.75
C ALA A 27 8.29 -7.93 -9.89
N PRO A 28 9.24 -7.00 -9.66
CA PRO A 28 9.38 -6.17 -8.46
C PRO A 28 8.41 -4.98 -8.48
N PHE A 29 7.76 -4.72 -7.34
CA PHE A 29 6.98 -3.51 -7.11
C PHE A 29 7.55 -2.76 -5.90
N GLY A 30 7.45 -1.44 -5.89
CA GLY A 30 7.92 -0.66 -4.74
C GLY A 30 6.97 -0.79 -3.54
N VAL A 31 7.50 -0.69 -2.33
CA VAL A 31 6.72 -0.70 -1.09
C VAL A 31 7.04 0.56 -0.29
N ASN A 32 6.01 1.28 0.12
CA ASN A 32 6.14 2.41 1.02
C ASN A 32 5.87 1.96 2.45
N ILE A 33 6.64 2.50 3.40
CA ILE A 33 6.42 2.33 4.83
C ILE A 33 6.20 3.70 5.46
N GLY A 34 5.20 3.78 6.31
CA GLY A 34 4.78 5.01 6.95
C GLY A 34 4.18 4.78 8.32
N GLN A 35 3.60 5.84 8.87
CA GLN A 35 2.97 5.82 10.16
C GLN A 35 1.63 6.55 10.11
N VAL A 36 0.60 5.95 10.68
CA VAL A 36 -0.70 6.62 10.88
C VAL A 36 -0.53 7.65 11.99
N GLN A 37 -0.72 8.93 11.68
CA GLN A 37 -0.54 10.04 12.62
C GLN A 37 -1.48 9.95 13.82
N ALA A 38 -2.72 9.52 13.60
CA ALA A 38 -3.75 9.46 14.64
C ALA A 38 -3.50 8.35 15.68
N THR A 39 -2.91 7.22 15.27
CA THR A 39 -2.74 6.04 16.14
C THR A 39 -1.29 5.68 16.42
N GLY A 40 -0.34 6.19 15.66
CA GLY A 40 1.06 5.78 15.73
C GLY A 40 1.35 4.37 15.18
N ASN A 41 0.38 3.74 14.49
CA ASN A 41 0.61 2.44 13.87
C ASN A 41 1.54 2.59 12.65
N MET A 42 2.54 1.72 12.56
CA MET A 42 3.34 1.54 11.36
C MET A 42 2.53 0.78 10.33
N VAL A 43 2.54 1.30 9.11
CA VAL A 43 1.77 0.76 7.99
C VAL A 43 2.63 0.65 6.74
N ALA A 44 2.29 -0.28 5.85
CA ALA A 44 2.89 -0.41 4.53
C ALA A 44 1.83 -0.37 3.44
N TRP A 45 2.19 0.09 2.26
CA TRP A 45 1.35 0.03 1.07
C TRP A 45 2.23 -0.11 -0.17
N VAL A 46 1.62 -0.47 -1.29
CA VAL A 46 2.34 -0.52 -2.57
C VAL A 46 2.68 0.90 -3.01
N ALA A 47 3.93 1.14 -3.40
CA ALA A 47 4.33 2.41 -3.99
C ALA A 47 3.52 2.71 -5.26
N GLY A 48 3.04 3.96 -5.37
CA GLY A 48 2.12 4.37 -6.44
C GLY A 48 0.64 4.08 -6.15
N ALA A 49 0.34 3.25 -5.14
CA ALA A 49 -1.02 3.11 -4.62
C ALA A 49 -1.32 4.20 -3.57
N SER A 50 -2.60 4.39 -3.26
CA SER A 50 -3.04 5.34 -2.24
C SER A 50 -2.62 4.89 -0.84
N GLN A 51 -2.15 5.84 -0.02
CA GLN A 51 -1.82 5.59 1.39
C GLN A 51 -3.04 5.12 2.20
N CYS A 52 -4.26 5.31 1.69
CA CYS A 52 -5.50 4.83 2.29
C CYS A 52 -5.65 3.30 2.19
N GLN A 53 -4.96 2.64 1.25
CA GLN A 53 -4.97 1.19 1.05
C GLN A 53 -3.81 0.51 1.78
N ASN A 54 -3.42 1.06 2.93
CA ASN A 54 -2.33 0.54 3.73
C ASN A 54 -2.74 -0.69 4.54
N VAL A 55 -1.73 -1.46 4.94
CA VAL A 55 -1.84 -2.57 5.89
C VAL A 55 -1.00 -2.25 7.12
N ILE A 56 -1.49 -2.63 8.30
CA ILE A 56 -0.75 -2.44 9.54
C ILE A 56 0.36 -3.48 9.62
N ILE A 57 1.60 -3.02 9.68
CA ILE A 57 2.80 -3.85 9.81
C ILE A 57 3.37 -3.84 11.24
N GLY A 58 3.02 -2.82 12.02
CA GLY A 58 3.40 -2.71 13.42
C GLY A 58 2.42 -1.83 14.19
N PRO A 59 1.62 -2.39 15.11
CA PRO A 59 0.83 -1.59 16.04
C PRO A 59 1.69 -0.62 16.85
N ILE A 60 1.09 0.45 17.35
CA ILE A 60 1.75 1.42 18.22
C ILE A 60 2.49 0.72 19.37
N GLY A 61 3.73 1.18 19.64
CA GLY A 61 4.57 0.65 20.72
C GLY A 61 5.21 -0.70 20.42
N THR A 62 5.07 -1.24 19.20
CA THR A 62 5.72 -2.48 18.78
C THR A 62 6.74 -2.23 17.68
N ASN A 63 7.79 -3.05 17.64
CA ASN A 63 8.72 -3.05 16.52
C ASN A 63 8.04 -3.74 15.31
N PHE A 64 8.07 -3.10 14.15
CA PHE A 64 7.58 -3.68 12.90
C PHE A 64 8.63 -4.55 12.21
N CYS A 65 9.91 -4.44 12.59
CA CYS A 65 10.94 -5.32 12.07
C CYS A 65 10.81 -6.75 12.59
N GLY A 66 11.21 -7.72 11.76
CA GLY A 66 11.08 -9.15 12.06
C GLY A 66 9.67 -9.68 11.87
N ARG A 67 8.70 -8.83 11.51
CA ARG A 67 7.28 -9.19 11.45
C ARG A 67 6.85 -9.35 10.02
N ALA A 68 6.36 -10.55 9.72
CA ALA A 68 5.71 -10.82 8.46
C ALA A 68 4.38 -10.06 8.38
N PHE A 69 4.17 -9.39 7.26
CA PHE A 69 2.93 -8.78 6.84
C PHE A 69 2.62 -9.18 5.41
N THR A 70 1.34 -9.28 5.07
CA THR A 70 0.93 -9.58 3.70
C THR A 70 0.59 -8.28 2.98
N LEU A 71 1.26 -8.03 1.87
CA LEU A 71 0.99 -6.90 1.00
C LEU A 71 0.84 -7.42 -0.41
N ASN A 72 -0.27 -7.08 -1.07
CA ASN A 72 -0.48 -7.41 -2.49
C ASN A 72 -0.31 -8.93 -2.79
N GLY A 73 -0.74 -9.78 -1.85
CA GLY A 73 -0.71 -11.24 -1.98
C GLY A 73 0.64 -11.91 -1.68
N ILE A 74 1.69 -11.15 -1.35
CA ILE A 74 2.99 -11.71 -0.91
C ILE A 74 3.24 -11.42 0.57
N SER A 75 3.93 -12.33 1.24
CA SER A 75 4.39 -12.11 2.61
C SER A 75 5.75 -11.43 2.59
N LEU A 76 5.85 -10.29 3.25
CA LEU A 76 7.05 -9.49 3.39
C LEU A 76 7.35 -9.30 4.87
N SER A 77 8.61 -9.18 5.26
CA SER A 77 8.99 -8.65 6.57
C SER A 77 9.98 -7.52 6.41
N ALA A 78 9.80 -6.45 7.19
CA ALA A 78 10.82 -5.43 7.27
C ALA A 78 11.91 -5.91 8.23
N GLU A 79 13.16 -5.66 7.89
CA GLU A 79 14.32 -6.04 8.67
C GLU A 79 15.29 -4.87 8.75
N GLY A 80 16.20 -4.91 9.73
CA GLY A 80 17.24 -3.88 9.82
C GLY A 80 16.83 -2.56 10.49
N CYS A 81 15.80 -2.54 11.33
CA CYS A 81 15.33 -1.36 12.12
C CYS A 81 16.37 -0.79 13.14
N GLY A 82 17.66 -0.94 12.91
CA GLY A 82 18.76 -0.31 13.65
C GLY A 82 19.84 0.31 12.76
N GLY A 83 19.62 0.34 11.43
CA GLY A 83 20.57 0.90 10.46
C GLY A 83 19.87 1.18 9.14
N GLY A 84 20.00 0.27 8.18
CA GLY A 84 19.25 0.29 6.92
C GLY A 84 18.05 -0.64 7.01
N ILE A 85 16.88 -0.20 6.52
CA ILE A 85 15.69 -1.05 6.46
C ILE A 85 15.68 -1.76 5.10
N TRP A 86 15.38 -3.05 5.10
CA TRP A 86 15.12 -3.81 3.88
C TRP A 86 13.93 -4.74 4.07
N LEU A 87 13.34 -5.18 2.95
CA LEU A 87 12.28 -6.16 2.95
C LEU A 87 12.83 -7.55 2.63
N GLN A 88 12.34 -8.57 3.34
CA GLN A 88 12.54 -9.98 2.97
C GLN A 88 11.22 -10.57 2.51
N GLN A 89 11.26 -11.45 1.50
CA GLN A 89 10.06 -12.10 0.97
C GLN A 89 9.94 -13.54 1.48
N ASN A 90 8.74 -13.90 1.97
CA ASN A 90 8.36 -15.26 2.36
C ASN A 90 9.34 -15.94 3.34
N GLY A 91 10.00 -15.17 4.21
CA GLY A 91 11.00 -15.69 5.15
C GLY A 91 12.26 -16.25 4.49
N VAL A 92 12.47 -15.96 3.20
CA VAL A 92 13.71 -16.30 2.49
C VAL A 92 14.79 -15.31 2.89
N ALA A 93 15.90 -15.84 3.41
CA ALA A 93 17.05 -15.03 3.77
C ALA A 93 17.64 -14.34 2.53
N GLY A 94 17.40 -13.04 2.42
CA GLY A 94 17.84 -12.22 1.29
C GLY A 94 17.13 -10.87 1.26
N ILE A 95 17.74 -9.89 0.62
CA ILE A 95 17.13 -8.57 0.40
C ILE A 95 16.22 -8.68 -0.81
N TRP A 96 14.91 -8.51 -0.59
CA TRP A 96 13.92 -8.39 -1.66
C TRP A 96 13.86 -6.96 -2.20
N ALA A 97 13.87 -5.97 -1.30
CA ALA A 97 13.94 -4.55 -1.63
C ALA A 97 14.70 -3.77 -0.55
N GLU A 98 15.45 -2.75 -0.95
CA GLU A 98 16.14 -1.86 -0.02
C GLU A 98 15.30 -0.61 0.22
N CYS A 99 15.13 -0.23 1.47
CA CYS A 99 14.33 0.94 1.84
C CYS A 99 15.23 2.15 2.06
N ALA A 100 14.90 3.24 1.38
CA ALA A 100 15.48 4.55 1.60
C ALA A 100 14.47 5.48 2.28
N SER A 101 14.98 6.47 3.02
CA SER A 101 14.14 7.53 3.58
C SER A 101 13.45 8.30 2.46
N PHE A 102 12.13 8.44 2.58
CA PHE A 102 11.31 9.11 1.58
C PHE A 102 10.17 9.86 2.25
N SER A 103 9.75 10.97 1.66
CA SER A 103 8.66 11.79 2.18
C SER A 103 7.83 12.35 1.05
N GLU A 104 6.52 12.21 1.17
CA GLU A 104 5.51 12.70 0.23
C GLU A 104 4.37 13.33 1.03
N ALA A 105 3.41 13.95 0.33
CA ALA A 105 2.24 14.54 0.96
C ALA A 105 1.42 13.47 1.68
N SER A 106 1.04 13.74 2.94
CA SER A 106 0.23 12.82 3.74
C SER A 106 -1.19 12.71 3.18
N GLN A 107 -1.67 11.48 3.05
CA GLN A 107 -3.02 11.13 2.66
C GLN A 107 -3.62 10.17 3.68
N CYS A 108 -4.92 10.28 3.95
CA CYS A 108 -5.61 9.46 4.95
C CYS A 108 -4.96 9.47 6.36
N GLY A 109 -4.26 10.57 6.71
CA GLY A 109 -3.57 10.70 8.00
C GLY A 109 -2.35 9.79 8.13
N VAL A 110 -1.77 9.32 7.02
CA VAL A 110 -0.53 8.54 6.99
C VAL A 110 0.63 9.46 6.58
N VAL A 111 1.75 9.40 7.29
CA VAL A 111 3.02 10.00 6.86
C VAL A 111 3.90 8.92 6.26
N THR A 112 4.50 9.20 5.10
CA THR A 112 5.51 8.31 4.51
C THR A 112 6.86 8.58 5.13
N ASN A 113 7.53 7.51 5.53
CA ASN A 113 8.87 7.57 6.12
C ASN A 113 9.92 6.91 5.21
N TYR A 114 9.55 5.82 4.52
CA TYR A 114 10.46 5.04 3.70
C TYR A 114 9.82 4.57 2.40
N HIS A 115 10.65 4.41 1.38
CA HIS A 115 10.32 3.83 0.07
C HIS A 115 11.31 2.72 -0.25
N CYS A 116 10.80 1.53 -0.55
CA CYS A 116 11.59 0.31 -0.79
C CYS A 116 11.45 -0.14 -2.24
N VAL A 117 12.57 -0.39 -2.92
CA VAL A 117 12.65 -0.85 -4.32
C VAL A 117 13.75 -1.89 -4.55
#